data_AF-A0A2M7FWY5-F1
#
_entry.id   AF-A0A2M7FWY5-F1
#
_cell.length_a   1.000
_cell.length_b   1.000
_cell.length_c   1.000
_cell.angle_alpha   90.00
_cell.angle_beta   90.00
_cell.angle_gamma   90.00
#
_symmetry.space_group_name_H-M   'P 1'
#
loop_
_entity.id
_entity.type
_entity.pdbx_description
1 polymer ?
#
loop_
_entity_poly.entity_id
_entity_poly.type
_entity_poly.pdbx_seq_one_letter_code
_entity_poly.pdbx_strand_id
1 'polypeptide(L)'
;PLDEAAKCALVSMDSTLKSNLSVGLPLDLVVYEADRFQTDKVVCIDEDNPYFKMMHNSWGAKLREVFDSIEDPMWNGEKTSVPLMLQAARSRPLKKITTPDEKLI
;
A
#
# COMPACT_ATOMS: atom_id res chain seq x y z
N PRO A 1 -11.02 -11.58 13.42
CA PRO A 1 -10.58 -11.90 14.81
C PRO A 1 -9.56 -10.85 15.32
N LEU A 2 -9.34 -10.68 16.63
CA LEU A 2 -8.44 -9.63 17.15
C LEU A 2 -6.98 -9.77 16.65
N ASP A 3 -6.48 -11.00 16.52
CA ASP A 3 -5.12 -11.25 16.04
C ASP A 3 -4.89 -10.78 14.59
N GLU A 4 -5.91 -10.94 13.73
CA GLU A 4 -5.88 -10.43 12.37
C GLU A 4 -5.94 -8.89 12.32
N ALA A 5 -6.71 -8.28 13.22
CA ALA A 5 -6.78 -6.83 13.34
C ALA A 5 -5.43 -6.24 13.79
N ALA A 6 -4.78 -6.87 14.78
CA ALA A 6 -3.43 -6.49 15.21
C ALA A 6 -2.41 -6.62 14.06
N LYS A 7 -2.44 -7.73 13.33
CA LYS A 7 -1.59 -7.92 12.14
C LYS A 7 -1.84 -6.84 11.08
N CYS A 8 -3.10 -6.52 10.80
CA CYS A 8 -3.48 -5.47 9.86
C CYS A 8 -2.97 -4.08 10.29
N ALA A 9 -3.13 -3.73 11.57
CA ALA A 9 -2.61 -2.48 12.12
C ALA A 9 -1.09 -2.36 11.95
N LEU A 10 -0.34 -3.44 12.20
CA LEU A 10 1.12 -3.45 12.04
C LEU A 10 1.54 -3.30 10.55
N VAL A 11 0.81 -3.93 9.62
CA VAL A 11 1.05 -3.74 8.18
C VAL A 11 0.77 -2.29 7.73
N SER A 12 -0.29 -1.68 8.27
CA SER A 12 -0.61 -0.27 8.02
C SER A 12 0.49 0.66 8.54
N MET A 13 0.99 0.40 9.75
CA MET A 13 2.08 1.19 10.32
C MET A 13 3.41 1.00 9.57
N ASP A 14 3.74 -0.22 9.13
CA ASP A 14 4.92 -0.46 8.28
C ASP A 14 4.91 0.36 6.99
N SER A 15 3.75 0.42 6.32
CA SER A 15 3.59 1.21 5.10
C SER A 15 3.72 2.71 5.38
N THR A 16 3.26 3.16 6.55
CA THR A 16 3.33 4.56 6.98
C THR A 16 4.78 4.96 7.30
N LEU A 17 5.50 4.14 8.06
CA LEU A 17 6.92 4.33 8.38
C LEU A 17 7.79 4.46 7.11
N LYS A 18 7.48 3.68 6.07
CA LYS A 18 8.22 3.73 4.78
C LYS A 18 7.95 4.98 3.95
N SER A 19 6.77 5.58 4.08
CA SER A 19 6.32 6.66 3.19
C SER A 19 6.36 8.04 3.83
N ASN A 20 6.46 8.12 5.17
CA ASN A 20 6.45 9.37 5.89
C ASN A 20 7.42 9.36 7.09
N LEU A 21 8.49 10.16 6.98
CA LEU A 21 9.53 10.32 8.01
C LEU A 21 9.04 10.96 9.32
N SER A 22 7.82 11.53 9.35
CA SER A 22 7.23 12.03 10.59
C SER A 22 6.70 10.93 11.51
N VAL A 23 6.67 9.68 11.03
CA VAL A 23 6.23 8.50 11.77
C VAL A 23 7.47 7.65 12.05
N GLY A 24 7.60 7.13 13.27
CA GLY A 24 8.80 6.44 13.72
C GLY A 24 8.52 5.40 14.79
N LEU A 25 9.51 4.55 15.04
CA LEU A 25 9.55 3.61 16.16
C LEU A 25 10.03 4.33 17.44
N PRO A 26 9.71 3.81 18.63
CA PRO A 26 8.91 2.60 18.87
C PRO A 26 7.39 2.82 18.71
N LEU A 27 6.65 1.72 18.53
CA LEU A 27 5.18 1.68 18.50
C LEU A 27 4.64 0.99 19.74
N ASP A 28 3.66 1.58 20.42
CA ASP A 28 2.91 0.90 21.48
C ASP A 28 1.63 0.27 20.90
N LEU A 29 1.44 -1.03 21.14
CA LEU A 29 0.27 -1.79 20.72
C LEU A 29 -0.46 -2.37 21.94
N VAL A 30 -1.77 -2.21 21.94
CA VAL A 30 -2.68 -2.78 22.94
C VAL A 30 -3.79 -3.55 22.24
N VAL A 31 -4.05 -4.78 22.69
CA VAL A 31 -5.22 -5.57 22.28
C VAL A 31 -6.16 -5.70 23.47
N TYR A 32 -7.37 -5.20 23.33
CA TYR A 32 -8.41 -5.25 24.35
C TYR A 32 -9.53 -6.20 23.95
N GLU A 33 -9.87 -7.12 24.83
CA GLU A 33 -10.99 -8.05 24.64
C GLU A 33 -12.27 -7.46 25.24
N ALA A 34 -13.37 -7.55 24.50
CA ALA A 34 -14.66 -7.03 24.92
C ALA A 34 -15.05 -7.57 26.30
N ASP A 35 -15.58 -6.68 27.15
CA ASP A 35 -16.07 -6.98 28.51
C ASP A 35 -15.04 -7.61 29.46
N ARG A 36 -13.75 -7.62 29.09
CA ARG A 36 -12.70 -8.19 29.94
C ARG A 36 -12.33 -7.27 31.10
N PHE A 37 -12.47 -5.94 30.94
CA PHE A 37 -12.13 -4.90 31.92
C PHE A 37 -10.68 -4.99 32.48
N GLN A 38 -9.79 -5.69 31.76
CA GLN A 38 -8.36 -5.80 32.04
C GLN A 38 -7.62 -5.95 30.71
N THR A 39 -6.34 -5.59 30.71
CA THR A 39 -5.46 -5.67 29.54
C THR A 39 -4.15 -6.34 29.92
N ASP A 40 -3.85 -7.48 29.30
CA ASP A 40 -2.59 -8.21 29.44
C ASP A 40 -1.77 -8.23 28.13
N LYS A 41 -2.40 -7.93 26.99
CA LYS A 41 -1.78 -7.86 25.68
C LYS A 41 -1.32 -6.43 25.36
N VAL A 42 -0.23 -6.01 25.99
CA VAL A 42 0.45 -4.72 25.77
C VAL A 42 1.89 -4.99 25.35
N VAL A 43 2.36 -4.31 24.29
CA VAL A 43 3.74 -4.46 23.82
C VAL A 43 4.25 -3.14 23.26
N CYS A 44 5.51 -2.81 23.56
CA CYS A 44 6.28 -1.78 22.89
C CYS A 44 7.13 -2.45 21.81
N ILE A 45 6.99 -2.01 20.57
CA ILE A 45 7.64 -2.57 19.38
C ILE A 45 8.71 -1.59 18.95
N ASP A 46 9.97 -1.95 19.15
CA ASP A 46 11.13 -1.19 18.70
C ASP A 46 11.65 -1.72 17.35
N GLU A 47 12.76 -1.15 16.90
CA GLU A 47 13.45 -1.56 15.68
C GLU A 47 13.96 -3.00 15.72
N ASP A 48 14.17 -3.57 16.91
CA ASP A 48 14.74 -4.90 17.11
C ASP A 48 13.71 -6.01 17.33
N ASN A 49 12.42 -5.66 17.43
CA ASN A 49 11.35 -6.61 17.63
C ASN A 49 11.33 -7.69 16.52
N PRO A 50 11.52 -8.98 16.86
CA PRO A 50 11.70 -10.04 15.87
C PRO A 50 10.43 -10.31 15.05
N TYR A 51 9.25 -10.15 15.67
CA TYR A 51 7.99 -10.35 14.97
C TYR A 51 7.75 -9.22 13.96
N PHE A 52 8.02 -7.97 14.32
CA PHE A 52 7.87 -6.84 13.42
C PHE A 52 8.83 -6.93 12.22
N LYS A 53 10.11 -7.28 12.46
CA LYS A 53 11.09 -7.56 11.38
C LYS A 53 10.63 -8.67 10.44
N MET A 54 10.18 -9.81 11.00
CA MET A 54 9.68 -10.93 10.21
C MET A 54 8.48 -10.51 9.34
N MET A 55 7.53 -9.78 9.93
CA MET A 55 6.33 -9.31 9.23
C MET A 55 6.70 -8.34 8.10
N HIS A 56 7.52 -7.33 8.37
CA HIS A 56 8.00 -6.36 7.39
C HIS A 56 8.65 -7.04 6.17
N ASN A 57 9.58 -7.97 6.41
CA ASN A 57 10.29 -8.68 5.35
C ASN A 57 9.33 -9.55 4.52
N SER A 58 8.48 -10.32 5.20
CA SER A 58 7.56 -11.24 4.54
C SER A 58 6.50 -10.51 3.72
N TRP A 59 5.97 -9.40 4.24
CA TRP A 59 4.97 -8.59 3.56
C TRP A 59 5.55 -7.88 2.33
N GLY A 60 6.76 -7.30 2.47
CA GLY A 60 7.46 -6.66 1.36
C GLY A 60 7.76 -7.64 0.21
N ALA A 61 8.23 -8.85 0.53
CA ALA A 61 8.49 -9.89 -0.47
C ALA A 61 7.20 -10.30 -1.21
N LYS A 62 6.13 -10.58 -0.47
CA LYS A 62 4.83 -10.96 -1.07
C LYS A 62 4.22 -9.87 -1.93
N LEU A 63 4.31 -8.60 -1.51
CA LEU A 63 3.84 -7.49 -2.34
C LEU A 63 4.60 -7.40 -3.65
N ARG A 64 5.91 -7.66 -3.63
CA ARG A 64 6.72 -7.67 -4.84
C ARG A 64 6.36 -8.85 -5.76
N GLU A 65 6.20 -10.04 -5.22
CA GLU A 65 5.73 -11.21 -5.99
C GLU A 65 4.39 -10.94 -6.67
N VAL A 66 3.43 -10.37 -5.93
CA VAL A 66 2.11 -10.01 -6.48
C VAL A 66 2.27 -8.95 -7.56
N PHE A 67 3.08 -7.92 -7.34
CA PHE A 67 3.34 -6.87 -8.33
C PHE A 67 3.94 -7.45 -9.61
N ASP A 68 4.95 -8.32 -9.50
CA ASP A 68 5.63 -8.95 -10.64
C ASP A 68 4.70 -9.93 -11.40
N SER A 69 3.62 -10.39 -10.77
CA SER A 69 2.60 -11.23 -11.41
C SER A 69 1.55 -10.46 -12.23
N ILE A 70 1.50 -9.13 -12.09
CA ILE A 70 0.58 -8.27 -12.83
C ILE A 70 1.16 -8.02 -14.23
N GLU A 71 0.34 -8.24 -15.26
CA GLU A 71 0.75 -7.99 -16.65
C GLU A 71 1.14 -6.52 -16.87
N ASP A 72 2.21 -6.31 -17.65
CA ASP A 72 2.66 -4.97 -18.01
C ASP A 72 1.56 -4.20 -18.76
N PRO A 73 1.44 -2.88 -18.52
CA PRO A 73 0.51 -2.05 -19.26
C PRO A 73 0.85 -2.01 -20.75
N MET A 74 -0.13 -2.37 -21.60
CA MET A 74 0.01 -2.27 -23.05
C MET A 74 -0.30 -0.87 -23.58
N TRP A 75 0.70 -0.23 -24.20
CA TRP A 75 0.61 1.15 -24.72
C TRP A 75 0.40 1.23 -26.24
N ASN A 76 0.46 0.11 -26.95
CA ASN A 76 0.46 0.07 -28.43
C ASN A 76 -0.91 -0.26 -29.04
N GLY A 77 -1.95 -0.47 -28.23
CA GLY A 77 -3.31 -0.77 -28.71
C GLY A 77 -3.48 -2.17 -29.33
N GLU A 78 -2.55 -3.09 -29.06
CA GLU A 78 -2.69 -4.50 -29.44
C GLU A 78 -3.86 -5.17 -28.71
N LYS A 79 -4.32 -6.31 -29.24
CA LYS A 79 -5.46 -7.05 -28.67
C LYS A 79 -5.08 -7.68 -27.33
N THR A 80 -5.51 -7.04 -26.25
CA THR A 80 -5.52 -7.59 -24.88
C THR A 80 -6.95 -7.69 -24.35
N SER A 81 -7.18 -8.62 -23.43
CA SER A 81 -8.42 -8.70 -22.65
C SER A 81 -8.56 -7.57 -21.62
N VAL A 82 -7.47 -6.88 -21.28
CA VAL A 82 -7.40 -5.82 -20.25
C VAL A 82 -6.70 -4.54 -20.77
N PRO A 83 -7.31 -3.79 -21.72
CA PRO A 83 -6.66 -2.64 -22.35
C PRO A 83 -6.52 -1.43 -21.40
N LEU A 84 -5.29 -0.91 -21.25
CA LEU A 84 -5.02 0.36 -20.57
C LEU A 84 -5.56 1.56 -21.37
N MET A 85 -5.36 1.55 -22.69
CA MET A 85 -5.76 2.64 -23.57
C MET A 85 -7.22 2.50 -24.02
N LEU A 86 -8.13 3.17 -23.31
CA LEU A 86 -9.54 3.27 -23.70
C LEU A 86 -9.84 4.64 -24.32
N GLN A 87 -10.59 4.65 -25.43
CA GLN A 87 -11.15 5.90 -25.96
C GLN A 87 -12.37 6.31 -25.12
N ALA A 88 -12.10 7.02 -24.02
CA ALA A 88 -13.17 7.56 -23.19
C ALA A 88 -13.85 8.77 -23.86
N ALA A 89 -15.17 8.70 -24.04
CA ALA A 89 -15.95 9.76 -24.69
C ALA A 89 -15.97 11.09 -23.90
N ARG A 90 -15.83 11.04 -22.57
CA ARG A 90 -15.89 12.22 -21.67
C ARG A 90 -14.53 12.78 -21.28
N SER A 91 -13.51 11.94 -21.12
CA SER A 91 -12.19 12.34 -20.61
C SER A 91 -11.13 12.02 -21.65
N ARG A 92 -10.74 13.03 -22.44
CA ARG A 92 -9.72 12.86 -23.47
C ARG A 92 -8.31 12.96 -22.85
N PRO A 93 -7.33 12.18 -23.33
CA PRO A 93 -5.94 12.36 -22.92
C PRO A 93 -5.46 13.80 -23.16
N LEU A 94 -4.59 14.30 -22.27
CA LEU A 94 -3.94 15.59 -22.45
C LEU A 94 -3.13 15.58 -23.75
N LYS A 95 -3.32 16.61 -24.58
CA LYS A 95 -2.52 16.80 -25.80
C LYS A 95 -1.28 17.61 -25.45
N LYS A 96 -0.12 17.17 -25.93
CA LYS A 96 1.09 17.99 -25.85
C LYS A 96 0.91 19.20 -26.77
N ILE A 97 1.09 20.41 -26.24
CA ILE A 97 1.14 21.64 -27.03
C ILE A 97 2.46 21.61 -27.83
N THR A 98 2.36 21.58 -29.14
CA THR A 98 3.47 21.57 -30.10
C THR A 98 3.63 22.91 -30.81
N THR A 99 2.60 23.76 -30.79
CA THR A 99 2.63 25.11 -31.35
C THR A 99 2.04 26.14 -30.37
N PRO A 100 2.42 27.43 -30.45
CA PRO A 100 1.87 28.48 -29.58
C PRO A 100 0.35 28.67 -29.69
N ASP A 101 -0.23 28.25 -30.81
CA ASP A 101 -1.66 28.39 -31.11
C ASP A 101 -2.52 27.22 -30.56
N GLU A 102 -1.88 26.12 -30.12
CA GLU A 102 -2.57 24.98 -29.51
C GLU A 102 -2.98 25.28 -28.07
N LYS A 103 -4.28 25.19 -27.77
CA LYS A 103 -4.82 25.29 -26.41
C LYS A 103 -5.29 23.93 -25.90
N LEU A 104 -5.03 23.68 -24.61
CA LEU A 104 -5.44 22.47 -23.89
C LEU A 104 -6.95 22.40 -23.63
N ILE A 105 -7.65 23.53 -23.79
CA ILE A 105 -9.09 23.74 -23.54
C ILE A 105 -9.66 24.57 -24.68
#